data_AF-A0A559RNH1-F1
#
_entry.id   AF-A0A559RNH1-F1
#
_cell.length_a   1.000
_cell.length_b   1.000
_cell.length_c   1.000
_cell.angle_alpha   90.00
_cell.angle_beta   90.00
_cell.angle_gamma   90.00
#
_symmetry.space_group_name_H-M   'P 1'
#
loop_
_entity.id
_entity.type
_entity.pdbx_description
1 polymer ?
#
loop_
_entity_poly.entity_id
_entity_poly.type
_entity_poly.pdbx_seq_one_letter_code
_entity_poly.pdbx_strand_id
1 'polypeptide(L)'
;MEAIYKLAISLRINILIILCFWALTTTLLYVSVDDVNGLVKLAIVWIPSIVTVITVCLYYLSRLIIRKYSWIISLIGIIIMLYVSIPVFFGLDN
;
A
#
# COMPACT_ATOMS: atom_id res chain seq x y z
N MET A 1 -20.69 -8.15 23.01
CA MET A 1 -19.62 -8.90 22.32
C MET A 1 -19.63 -8.73 20.80
N GLU A 2 -20.80 -8.62 20.13
CA GLU A 2 -20.88 -8.45 18.67
C GLU A 2 -20.12 -7.24 18.09
N ALA A 3 -20.13 -6.09 18.79
CA ALA A 3 -19.45 -4.88 18.31
C ALA A 3 -17.92 -5.06 18.23
N ILE A 4 -17.32 -5.80 19.17
CA ILE A 4 -15.88 -6.07 19.19
C ILE A 4 -15.50 -7.04 18.06
N TYR A 5 -16.35 -8.03 17.80
CA TYR A 5 -16.18 -9.00 16.72
C TYR A 5 -16.23 -8.35 15.33
N LYS A 6 -17.24 -7.49 15.07
CA LYS A 6 -17.34 -6.74 13.80
C LYS A 6 -16.13 -5.83 13.58
N LEU A 7 -15.63 -5.20 14.64
CA LEU A 7 -14.46 -4.33 14.58
C LEU A 7 -13.15 -5.10 14.34
N ALA A 8 -13.06 -6.35 14.79
CA ALA A 8 -11.92 -7.22 14.53
C ALA A 8 -11.92 -7.75 13.08
N ILE A 9 -13.11 -8.05 12.54
CA ILE A 9 -13.28 -8.48 11.15
C ILE A 9 -12.96 -7.36 10.16
N SER A 10 -13.44 -6.13 10.40
CA SER A 10 -13.15 -5.02 9.48
C SER A 10 -11.66 -4.66 9.44
N LEU A 11 -10.96 -4.80 10.57
CA LEU A 11 -9.51 -4.64 10.63
C LEU A 11 -8.81 -5.67 9.71
N ARG A 12 -9.17 -6.94 9.85
CA ARG A 12 -8.56 -8.03 9.07
C ARG A 12 -8.79 -7.82 7.57
N ILE A 13 -9.99 -7.40 7.18
CA ILE A 13 -10.35 -7.13 5.79
C ILE A 13 -9.55 -5.94 5.24
N ASN A 14 -9.43 -4.83 5.98
CA ASN A 14 -8.68 -3.66 5.52
C ASN A 14 -7.19 -3.96 5.31
N ILE A 15 -6.57 -4.69 6.24
CA ILE A 15 -5.15 -5.08 6.11
C ILE A 15 -4.97 -6.03 4.91
N LEU A 16 -5.90 -6.97 4.71
CA LEU A 16 -5.92 -7.85 3.53
C LEU A 16 -6.01 -7.07 2.22
N ILE A 17 -6.87 -6.03 2.16
CA ILE A 17 -7.00 -5.16 0.98
C ILE A 17 -5.69 -4.43 0.71
N ILE A 18 -5.05 -3.85 1.73
CA ILE A 18 -3.77 -3.15 1.59
C ILE A 18 -2.68 -4.11 1.07
N LEU A 19 -2.59 -5.33 1.63
CA LEU A 19 -1.61 -6.34 1.21
C LEU A 19 -1.86 -6.83 -0.22
N CYS A 20 -3.12 -7.03 -0.60
CA CYS A 20 -3.49 -7.40 -1.96
C CYS A 20 -3.08 -6.31 -2.96
N PHE A 21 -3.35 -5.05 -2.62
CA PHE A 21 -2.98 -3.90 -3.46
C PHE A 21 -1.46 -3.75 -3.58
N TRP A 22 -0.72 -3.98 -2.49
CA TRP A 22 0.74 -4.01 -2.51
C TRP A 22 1.28 -5.09 -3.44
N ALA A 23 0.77 -6.33 -3.33
CA ALA A 23 1.20 -7.42 -4.20
C ALA A 23 0.98 -7.07 -5.68
N LEU A 24 -0.19 -6.53 -6.03
CA LEU A 24 -0.51 -6.10 -7.40
C LEU A 24 0.41 -4.96 -7.91
N THR A 25 0.68 -3.95 -7.08
CA THR A 25 1.56 -2.84 -7.49
C THR A 25 3.01 -3.26 -7.61
N THR A 26 3.51 -4.10 -6.70
CA THR A 26 4.88 -4.64 -6.81
C THR A 26 5.07 -5.54 -8.03
N THR A 27 4.10 -6.38 -8.38
CA THR A 27 4.20 -7.22 -9.59
C THR A 27 4.14 -6.39 -10.86
N LEU A 28 3.24 -5.39 -10.93
CA LEU A 28 3.18 -4.47 -12.06
C LEU A 28 4.48 -3.69 -12.26
N LEU A 29 5.05 -3.15 -11.17
CA LEU A 29 6.33 -2.45 -11.24
C LEU A 29 7.48 -3.39 -11.61
N TYR A 30 7.52 -4.60 -11.07
CA TYR A 30 8.58 -5.55 -11.40
C TYR A 30 8.64 -5.87 -12.91
N VAL A 31 7.48 -5.98 -13.55
CA VAL A 31 7.35 -6.19 -15.00
C VAL A 31 7.72 -4.94 -15.80
N SER A 32 7.45 -3.73 -15.28
CA SER A 32 7.75 -2.48 -16.01
C SER A 32 9.22 -2.06 -15.98
N VAL A 33 9.99 -2.46 -14.97
CA VAL A 33 11.43 -2.16 -14.86
C VAL A 33 12.33 -3.33 -15.29
N ASP A 34 11.87 -4.22 -16.17
CA ASP A 34 12.65 -5.40 -16.53
C ASP A 34 13.95 -5.07 -17.27
N ASP A 35 13.94 -4.01 -18.10
CA ASP A 35 15.09 -3.53 -18.89
C ASP A 35 16.01 -2.55 -18.12
N VAL A 36 15.69 -2.23 -16.86
CA VAL A 36 16.43 -1.27 -16.06
C VAL A 36 17.54 -1.95 -15.26
N ASN A 37 18.72 -1.31 -15.14
CA ASN A 37 19.86 -1.79 -14.35
C ASN A 37 19.44 -2.40 -13.00
N GLY A 38 19.98 -3.56 -12.65
CA GLY A 38 19.51 -4.37 -11.51
C GLY A 38 19.48 -3.64 -10.16
N LEU A 39 20.41 -2.71 -9.91
CA LEU A 39 20.40 -1.87 -8.69
C LEU A 39 19.25 -0.85 -8.67
N VAL A 40 18.94 -0.26 -9.83
CA VAL A 40 17.86 0.74 -9.97
C VAL A 40 16.50 0.05 -9.94
N LYS A 41 16.37 -1.12 -10.60
CA LYS A 41 15.20 -2.00 -10.51
C LYS A 41 14.88 -2.37 -9.06
N LEU A 42 15.90 -2.75 -8.29
CA LEU A 42 15.74 -3.06 -6.87
C LEU A 42 15.21 -1.82 -6.12
N ALA A 43 15.83 -0.65 -6.28
CA ALA A 43 15.38 0.56 -5.59
C ALA A 43 13.90 0.90 -5.88
N ILE A 44 13.47 0.75 -7.14
CA ILE A 44 12.10 1.07 -7.59
C ILE A 44 11.06 0.09 -7.02
N VAL A 45 11.36 -1.22 -7.04
CA VAL A 45 10.46 -2.27 -6.55
C VAL A 45 10.25 -2.20 -5.03
N TRP A 46 11.19 -1.62 -4.29
CA TRP A 46 11.07 -1.45 -2.84
C TRP A 46 10.20 -0.26 -2.41
N ILE A 47 9.94 0.71 -3.30
CA ILE A 47 9.11 1.89 -2.99
C ILE A 47 7.70 1.49 -2.53
N PRO A 48 6.94 0.64 -3.25
CA PRO A 48 5.63 0.18 -2.78
C PRO A 48 5.70 -0.50 -1.41
N SER A 49 6.75 -1.29 -1.14
CA SER A 49 6.92 -2.00 0.13
C SER A 49 7.08 -1.06 1.31
N ILE A 50 7.87 0.00 1.16
CA ILE A 50 8.03 1.04 2.18
C ILE A 50 6.70 1.76 2.42
N VAL A 51 5.98 2.11 1.35
CA VAL A 51 4.67 2.78 1.44
C VAL A 51 3.64 1.89 2.12
N THR A 52 3.63 0.58 1.85
CA THR A 52 2.75 -0.39 2.51
C THR A 52 3.00 -0.44 4.01
N VAL A 53 4.26 -0.55 4.42
CA VAL A 53 4.64 -0.62 5.83
C VAL A 53 4.20 0.67 6.56
N ILE A 54 4.45 1.84 5.97
CA ILE A 54 4.01 3.12 6.53
C ILE A 54 2.48 3.17 6.64
N THR A 55 1.77 2.73 5.60
CA THR A 55 0.29 2.72 5.56
C THR A 55 -0.30 1.82 6.64
N VAL A 56 0.27 0.62 6.84
CA VAL A 56 -0.16 -0.31 7.89
C VAL A 56 0.13 0.26 9.27
N CYS A 57 1.30 0.86 9.49
CA CYS A 57 1.64 1.55 10.74
C CYS A 57 0.65 2.69 11.04
N LEU A 58 0.37 3.55 10.05
CA LEU A 58 -0.59 4.64 10.19
C LEU A 58 -2.00 4.14 10.43
N TYR A 59 -2.40 3.02 9.81
CA TYR A 59 -3.69 2.40 10.05
C TYR A 59 -3.82 1.89 11.50
N TYR A 60 -2.76 1.27 12.04
CA TYR A 60 -2.71 0.87 13.45
C TYR A 60 -2.75 2.07 14.41
N LEU A 61 -1.94 3.11 14.16
CA LEU A 61 -1.94 4.34 14.95
C LEU A 61 -3.31 5.03 14.92
N SER A 62 -3.89 5.17 13.73
CA SER A 62 -5.21 5.79 13.56
C SER A 62 -6.30 4.99 14.28
N ARG A 63 -6.24 3.66 14.26
CA ARG A 63 -7.20 2.85 15.01
C ARG A 63 -7.07 3.01 16.53
N LEU A 64 -5.86 3.29 17.02
CA LEU A 64 -5.59 3.50 18.44
C LEU A 64 -6.15 4.84 18.93
N ILE A 65 -6.11 5.88 18.08
CA ILE A 65 -6.55 7.25 18.43
C ILE A 65 -8.00 7.52 18.01
N ILE A 66 -8.41 7.07 16.82
CA ILE A 66 -9.67 7.42 16.16
C ILE A 66 -10.35 6.14 15.63
N ARG A 67 -11.11 5.47 16.51
CA ARG A 67 -11.81 4.20 16.23
C ARG A 67 -12.85 4.25 15.10
N LYS A 68 -13.31 5.44 14.70
CA LYS A 68 -14.45 5.65 13.78
C LYS A 68 -14.06 5.96 12.33
N TYR A 69 -12.83 6.44 12.07
CA TYR A 69 -12.40 6.92 10.74
C TYR A 69 -11.25 6.13 10.11
N SER A 70 -10.92 4.95 10.65
CA SER A 70 -9.74 4.15 10.26
C SER A 70 -9.72 3.75 8.77
N TRP A 71 -10.88 3.68 8.10
CA TRP A 71 -11.01 3.38 6.67
C TRP A 71 -10.38 4.45 5.75
N ILE A 72 -10.39 5.73 6.16
CA ILE A 72 -9.84 6.85 5.36
C ILE A 72 -8.33 6.70 5.17
N ILE A 73 -7.62 6.18 6.17
CA ILE A 73 -6.16 5.99 6.11
C ILE A 73 -5.79 4.93 5.07
N SER A 74 -6.58 3.85 4.98
CA SER A 74 -6.37 2.82 3.96
C SER A 74 -6.56 3.39 2.55
N LEU A 75 -7.57 4.25 2.38
CA LEU A 75 -7.89 4.88 1.10
C LEU A 75 -6.81 5.90 0.69
N ILE A 76 -6.31 6.69 1.65
CA ILE A 76 -5.17 7.60 1.46
C ILE A 76 -3.90 6.84 1.08
N GLY A 77 -3.59 5.72 1.76
CA GLY A 77 -2.42 4.91 1.43
C GLY A 77 -2.45 4.37 0.00
N ILE A 78 -3.62 3.92 -0.47
CA ILE A 78 -3.83 3.48 -1.86
C ILE A 78 -3.63 4.64 -2.84
N ILE A 79 -4.17 5.83 -2.55
CA ILE A 79 -4.00 7.02 -3.40
C ILE A 79 -2.53 7.40 -3.51
N ILE A 80 -1.77 7.39 -2.40
CA ILE A 80 -0.34 7.71 -2.39
C ILE A 80 0.44 6.66 -3.18
N MET A 81 0.12 5.37 -3.03
CA MET A 81 0.74 4.30 -3.83
C MET A 81 0.52 4.50 -5.33
N LEU A 82 -0.69 4.86 -5.75
CA LEU A 82 -0.99 5.15 -7.15
C LEU A 82 -0.27 6.40 -7.64
N TYR A 83 -0.26 7.48 -6.85
CA TYR A 83 0.43 8.73 -7.18
C TYR A 83 1.93 8.54 -7.41
N VAL A 84 2.57 7.63 -6.66
CA VAL A 84 3.99 7.32 -6.84
C VAL A 84 4.20 6.29 -7.96
N SER A 85 3.35 5.27 -8.06
CA SER A 85 3.54 4.20 -9.05
C SER A 85 3.27 4.64 -10.48
N ILE A 86 2.26 5.49 -10.73
CA ILE A 86 1.91 5.99 -12.07
C ILE A 86 3.11 6.70 -12.76
N PRO A 87 3.74 7.73 -12.16
CA PRO A 87 4.87 8.41 -12.81
C PRO A 87 6.12 7.54 -12.90
N VAL A 88 6.31 6.56 -11.99
CA VAL A 88 7.38 5.58 -12.15
C VAL A 88 7.12 4.67 -13.35
N PHE A 89 5.87 4.23 -13.54
CA PHE A 89 5.47 3.35 -14.63
C PHE A 89 5.52 4.04 -15.99
N PHE A 90 5.04 5.27 -16.10
CA PHE A 90 5.00 6.03 -17.37
C PHE A 90 6.20 6.95 -17.61
N GLY A 91 6.96 7.29 -16.56
CA GLY A 91 8.09 8.22 -16.63
C GLY A 91 9.44 7.55 -16.96
N LEU A 92 9.52 6.22 -16.94
CA LEU A 92 10.71 5.47 -17.37
C LEU A 92 10.78 5.24 -18.89
N ASP A 93 9.69 5.53 -19.62
CA ASP A 93 9.60 5.37 -21.09
C ASP A 93 10.01 6.64 -21.87
N ASN A 94 10.49 7.71 -21.20
CA ASN A 94 11.02 8.93 -21.83
C ASN A 94 12.52 9.12 -21.51
#